data_AF-W2HL76-F1
#
_entry.id   AF-W2HL76-F1
#
_cell.length_a   1.000
_cell.length_b   1.000
_cell.length_c   1.000
_cell.angle_alpha   90.00
_cell.angle_beta   90.00
_cell.angle_gamma   90.00
#
_symmetry.space_group_name_H-M   'P 1'
#
loop_
_entity.id
_entity.type
_entity.pdbx_description
1 polymer ?
#
loop_
_entity_poly.entity_id
_entity_poly.type
_entity_poly.pdbx_seq_one_letter_code
_entity_poly.pdbx_strand_id
1 'polypeptide(L)'
;VSHIRTNSGVSVGAFYASIHQVVDALIAHPDLKLQFPTTLPQQRHAARAFKQLSGSQMMKGCVGAVDGWLCPITVPRKKDVARVSSFFSGHYQRYGVNAQVCCDHFSRFTAGTCSSAGGTGDAVAFLKWRLSTVVNDLPDGLYVVGDSRNQLSLLQLVIATIFI
;
A
#
# COMPACT_ATOMS: atom_id res chain seq x y z
N VAL A 1 10.93 5.51 15.49
CA VAL A 1 11.47 4.22 16.01
C VAL A 1 12.56 4.41 17.08
N SER A 2 13.43 5.42 16.99
CA SER A 2 14.48 5.67 18.01
C SER A 2 13.94 5.92 19.43
N HIS A 3 12.78 6.57 19.57
CA HIS A 3 12.22 6.93 20.88
C HIS A 3 11.71 5.74 21.70
N ILE A 4 11.06 4.74 21.09
CA ILE A 4 10.48 3.59 21.84
C ILE A 4 11.59 2.73 22.45
N ARG A 5 12.64 2.43 21.68
CA ARG A 5 13.79 1.66 22.15
C ARG A 5 14.53 2.38 23.28
N THR A 6 14.82 3.68 23.11
CA THR A 6 15.53 4.47 24.12
C THR A 6 14.71 4.57 25.42
N ASN A 7 13.39 4.67 25.34
CA ASN A 7 12.52 4.79 26.52
C ASN A 7 12.30 3.45 27.26
N SER A 8 12.50 2.31 26.60
CA SER A 8 12.23 0.98 27.18
C SER A 8 13.50 0.27 27.70
N GLY A 9 14.68 0.84 27.51
CA GLY A 9 15.96 0.26 28.00
C GLY A 9 16.35 -1.06 27.32
N VAL A 10 15.68 -1.46 26.24
CA VAL A 10 15.92 -2.73 25.55
C VAL A 10 17.10 -2.64 24.59
N SER A 11 17.85 -3.75 24.47
CA SER A 11 18.94 -3.85 23.49
C SER A 11 18.40 -3.76 22.05
N VAL A 12 19.25 -3.36 21.10
CA VAL A 12 18.88 -3.30 19.67
C VAL A 12 18.39 -4.66 19.17
N GLY A 13 19.10 -5.74 19.53
CA GLY A 13 18.74 -7.10 19.12
C GLY A 13 17.39 -7.53 19.69
N ALA A 14 17.15 -7.29 20.99
CA ALA A 14 15.87 -7.63 21.63
C ALA A 14 14.70 -6.85 21.01
N PHE A 15 14.89 -5.56 20.71
CA PHE A 15 13.87 -4.74 20.07
C PHE A 15 13.44 -5.32 18.71
N TYR A 16 14.40 -5.63 17.83
CA TYR A 16 14.08 -6.21 16.52
C TYR A 16 13.52 -7.63 16.64
N ALA A 17 13.99 -8.44 17.59
CA ALA A 17 13.42 -9.76 17.86
C ALA A 17 11.94 -9.67 18.23
N SER A 18 11.55 -8.72 19.09
CA SER A 18 10.14 -8.49 19.44
C SER A 18 9.31 -8.03 18.23
N ILE A 19 9.85 -7.14 17.39
CA ILE A 19 9.17 -6.72 16.16
C ILE A 19 8.94 -7.91 15.23
N HIS A 20 9.96 -8.76 15.03
CA HIS A 20 9.83 -9.96 14.19
C HIS A 20 8.78 -10.93 14.74
N GLN A 21 8.79 -11.20 16.06
CA GLN A 21 7.78 -12.07 16.68
C GLN A 21 6.35 -11.56 16.47
N VAL A 22 6.13 -10.25 16.59
CA VAL A 22 4.82 -9.65 16.34
C VAL A 22 4.45 -9.77 14.87
N VAL A 23 5.36 -9.44 13.96
CA VAL A 23 5.11 -9.56 12.51
C VAL A 23 4.77 -11.00 12.12
N ASP A 24 5.53 -11.97 12.62
CA ASP A 24 5.30 -13.39 12.35
C ASP A 24 3.95 -13.85 12.90
N ALA A 25 3.56 -13.40 14.10
CA ALA A 25 2.26 -13.68 14.68
C ALA A 25 1.10 -13.08 13.87
N LEU A 26 1.25 -11.82 13.40
CA LEU A 26 0.25 -11.16 12.54
C LEU A 26 0.10 -11.91 11.20
N ILE A 27 1.21 -12.34 10.59
CA ILE A 27 1.21 -13.10 9.33
C ILE A 27 0.57 -14.48 9.51
N ALA A 28 0.83 -15.14 10.64
CA ALA A 28 0.29 -16.47 10.93
C ALA A 28 -1.22 -16.44 11.25
N HIS A 29 -1.76 -15.31 11.70
CA HIS A 29 -3.15 -15.20 12.11
C HIS A 29 -4.11 -15.17 10.91
N PRO A 30 -5.04 -16.15 10.76
CA PRO A 30 -5.95 -16.22 9.60
C PRO A 30 -6.77 -14.95 9.36
N ASP A 31 -7.26 -14.33 10.44
CA ASP A 31 -8.13 -13.15 10.37
C ASP A 31 -7.39 -11.85 10.00
N LEU A 32 -6.06 -11.84 10.07
CA LEU A 32 -5.23 -10.68 9.75
C LEU A 32 -4.56 -10.82 8.37
N LYS A 33 -4.88 -11.88 7.64
CA LYS A 33 -4.39 -12.05 6.27
C LYS A 33 -4.92 -10.92 5.40
N LEU A 34 -4.00 -10.26 4.72
CA LEU A 34 -4.33 -9.28 3.69
C LEU A 34 -5.03 -10.01 2.53
N GLN A 35 -6.33 -9.78 2.37
CA GLN A 35 -7.13 -10.40 1.32
C GLN A 35 -7.87 -9.34 0.51
N PHE A 36 -7.38 -9.10 -0.69
CA PHE A 36 -8.09 -8.29 -1.68
C PHE A 36 -9.26 -9.10 -2.29
N PRO A 37 -10.43 -8.49 -2.55
CA PRO A 37 -11.56 -9.20 -3.15
C PRO A 37 -11.25 -9.65 -4.59
N THR A 38 -11.08 -10.96 -4.79
CA THR A 38 -10.74 -11.55 -6.10
C THR A 38 -11.92 -12.21 -6.81
N THR A 39 -13.00 -12.50 -6.09
CA THR A 39 -14.22 -13.06 -6.68
C THR A 39 -15.27 -11.98 -6.94
N LEU A 40 -16.08 -12.14 -7.99
CA LEU A 40 -17.15 -11.19 -8.32
C LEU A 40 -18.10 -10.91 -7.13
N PRO A 41 -18.55 -11.90 -6.34
CA PRO A 41 -19.38 -11.63 -5.15
C PRO A 41 -18.68 -10.76 -4.10
N GLN A 42 -17.39 -11.01 -3.83
CA GLN A 42 -16.60 -10.22 -2.89
C GLN A 42 -16.39 -8.79 -3.40
N GLN A 43 -16.07 -8.62 -4.69
CA GLN A 43 -15.89 -7.32 -5.32
C GLN A 43 -17.19 -6.51 -5.28
N ARG A 44 -18.32 -7.13 -5.63
CA ARG A 44 -19.64 -6.49 -5.55
C ARG A 44 -20.02 -6.14 -4.12
N HIS A 45 -19.63 -6.95 -3.15
CA HIS A 45 -19.82 -6.64 -1.73
C HIS A 45 -19.00 -5.42 -1.32
N ALA A 46 -17.70 -5.39 -1.64
CA ALA A 46 -16.82 -4.25 -1.38
C ALA A 46 -17.37 -2.95 -2.02
N ALA A 47 -17.78 -3.00 -3.28
CA ALA A 47 -18.39 -1.88 -4.00
C ALA A 47 -19.65 -1.33 -3.32
N ARG A 48 -20.51 -2.21 -2.79
CA ARG A 48 -21.68 -1.76 -2.02
C ARG A 48 -21.28 -1.10 -0.71
N ALA A 49 -20.29 -1.64 -0.01
CA ALA A 49 -19.83 -1.12 1.27
C ALA A 49 -19.17 0.27 1.12
N PHE A 50 -18.29 0.46 0.13
CA PHE A 50 -17.74 1.78 -0.21
C PHE A 50 -18.84 2.78 -0.57
N LYS A 51 -19.80 2.38 -1.41
CA LYS A 51 -20.94 3.23 -1.76
C LYS A 51 -21.73 3.67 -0.53
N GLN A 52 -22.01 2.75 0.40
CA GLN A 52 -22.79 3.03 1.61
C GLN A 52 -22.12 4.03 2.55
N LEU A 53 -20.79 3.96 2.68
CA LEU A 53 -20.03 4.85 3.56
C LEU A 53 -19.64 6.17 2.89
N SER A 54 -19.61 6.24 1.56
CA SER A 54 -19.27 7.46 0.84
C SER A 54 -20.36 8.52 0.91
N GLY A 55 -19.96 9.79 1.09
CA GLY A 55 -20.85 10.94 1.02
C GLY A 55 -21.64 10.95 -0.29
N SER A 56 -22.96 11.16 -0.20
CA SER A 56 -23.89 11.13 -1.33
C SER A 56 -23.80 9.87 -2.22
N GLN A 57 -23.30 8.75 -1.66
CA GLN A 57 -23.09 7.51 -2.38
C GLN A 57 -22.22 7.65 -3.64
N MET A 58 -21.22 8.53 -3.59
CA MET A 58 -20.37 8.89 -4.74
C MET A 58 -19.46 7.74 -5.20
N MET A 59 -18.96 6.89 -4.29
CA MET A 59 -18.02 5.81 -4.61
C MET A 59 -18.71 4.54 -5.11
N LYS A 60 -19.57 4.67 -6.14
CA LYS A 60 -20.23 3.52 -6.77
C LYS A 60 -19.18 2.70 -7.54
N GLY A 61 -19.04 1.42 -7.22
CA GLY A 61 -18.11 0.53 -7.94
C GLY A 61 -16.69 0.45 -7.34
N CYS A 62 -16.37 1.28 -6.35
CA CYS A 62 -15.06 1.25 -5.69
C CYS A 62 -14.89 -0.04 -4.87
N VAL A 63 -13.89 -0.86 -5.18
CA VAL A 63 -13.61 -2.12 -4.47
C VAL A 63 -12.41 -2.03 -3.51
N GLY A 64 -11.68 -0.93 -3.55
CA GLY A 64 -10.54 -0.66 -2.70
C GLY A 64 -9.98 0.74 -2.94
N ALA A 65 -9.21 1.24 -1.98
CA ALA A 65 -8.43 2.47 -2.11
C ALA A 65 -6.94 2.14 -2.03
N VAL A 66 -6.13 2.78 -2.86
CA VAL A 66 -4.68 2.59 -2.94
C VAL A 66 -3.97 3.90 -2.64
N ASP A 67 -2.93 3.79 -1.81
CA ASP A 67 -2.05 4.90 -1.50
C ASP A 67 -0.59 4.46 -1.43
N GLY A 68 0.29 5.44 -1.58
CA GLY A 68 1.73 5.29 -1.60
C GLY A 68 2.44 6.02 -0.49
N TRP A 69 3.42 5.35 0.09
CA TRP A 69 4.26 5.90 1.13
C TRP A 69 5.73 5.63 0.87
N LEU A 70 6.55 6.68 0.97
CA LEU A 70 8.00 6.51 0.99
C LEU A 70 8.45 6.04 2.38
N CYS A 71 8.74 4.74 2.50
CA CYS A 71 9.34 4.16 3.70
C CYS A 71 10.85 4.48 3.74
N PRO A 72 11.33 5.31 4.68
CA PRO A 72 12.74 5.69 4.73
C PRO A 72 13.63 4.51 5.11
N ILE A 73 14.77 4.39 4.43
CA ILE A 73 15.76 3.33 4.70
C ILE A 73 17.16 3.90 4.91
N THR A 74 18.04 3.11 5.53
CA THR A 74 19.48 3.35 5.41
C THR A 74 19.91 3.14 3.97
N VAL A 75 20.85 3.96 3.50
CA VAL A 75 21.38 3.87 2.14
C VAL A 75 21.84 2.44 1.86
N PRO A 76 21.30 1.77 0.82
CA PRO A 76 21.73 0.43 0.46
C PRO A 76 23.21 0.38 0.11
N ARG A 77 23.90 -0.73 0.41
CA ARG A 77 25.29 -0.91 -0.01
C ARG A 77 25.32 -1.32 -1.48
N LYS A 78 26.38 -0.94 -2.21
CA LYS A 78 26.56 -1.29 -3.64
C LYS A 78 26.53 -2.80 -3.92
N LYS A 79 26.88 -3.63 -2.92
CA LYS A 79 26.84 -5.10 -3.04
C LYS A 79 25.43 -5.69 -2.91
N ASP A 80 24.48 -4.96 -2.31
CA ASP A 80 23.13 -5.47 -2.03
C ASP A 80 22.15 -5.12 -3.17
N VAL A 81 22.44 -4.07 -3.96
CA VAL A 81 21.55 -3.57 -5.01
C VAL A 81 22.32 -3.11 -6.25
N ALA A 82 21.74 -3.32 -7.44
CA ALA A 82 22.37 -2.93 -8.70
C ALA A 82 22.53 -1.40 -8.87
N ARG A 83 21.61 -0.60 -8.33
CA ARG A 83 21.62 0.87 -8.47
C ARG A 83 21.16 1.56 -7.18
N VAL A 84 22.11 1.92 -6.32
CA VAL A 84 21.85 2.63 -5.04
C VAL A 84 21.07 3.93 -5.26
N SER A 85 21.41 4.71 -6.29
CA SER A 85 20.76 5.99 -6.58
C SER A 85 19.26 5.88 -6.88
N SER A 86 18.77 4.71 -7.33
CA SER A 86 17.34 4.50 -7.59
C SER A 86 16.48 4.56 -6.32
N PHE A 87 17.08 4.37 -5.14
CA PHE A 87 16.41 4.46 -3.85
C PHE A 87 16.31 5.90 -3.34
N PHE A 88 17.03 6.86 -3.94
CA PHE A 88 16.92 8.26 -3.57
C PHE A 88 15.66 8.87 -4.20
N SER A 89 14.74 9.35 -3.36
CA SER A 89 13.59 10.11 -3.80
C SER A 89 13.94 11.59 -3.90
N GLY A 90 13.88 12.16 -5.11
CA GLY A 90 14.02 13.60 -5.30
C GLY A 90 12.86 14.40 -4.69
N HIS A 91 11.65 13.84 -4.62
CA HIS A 91 10.50 14.55 -4.04
C HIS A 91 10.65 14.71 -2.52
N TYR A 92 11.06 13.64 -1.82
CA TYR A 92 11.22 13.64 -0.37
C TYR A 92 12.66 13.92 0.12
N GLN A 93 13.59 14.15 -0.82
CA GLN A 93 15.01 14.42 -0.55
C GLN A 93 15.67 13.38 0.38
N ARG A 94 15.31 12.10 0.23
CA ARG A 94 15.83 11.02 1.09
C ARG A 94 15.80 9.65 0.41
N TYR A 95 16.61 8.72 0.94
CA TYR A 95 16.58 7.32 0.54
C TYR A 95 15.38 6.59 1.15
N GLY A 96 14.69 5.80 0.34
CA GLY A 96 13.53 5.04 0.76
C GLY A 96 13.19 3.90 -0.19
N VAL A 97 12.17 3.14 0.18
CA VAL A 97 11.41 2.24 -0.71
C VAL A 97 10.02 2.81 -0.88
N ASN A 98 9.47 2.69 -2.09
CA ASN A 98 8.09 3.05 -2.35
C ASN A 98 7.21 1.86 -1.92
N ALA A 99 6.49 2.06 -0.83
CA ALA A 99 5.52 1.12 -0.30
C ALA A 99 4.12 1.51 -0.79
N GLN A 100 3.44 0.60 -1.47
CA GLN A 100 2.06 0.77 -1.90
C GLN A 100 1.17 -0.13 -1.05
N VAL A 101 0.01 0.37 -0.63
CA VAL A 101 -1.00 -0.41 0.11
C VAL A 101 -2.37 -0.21 -0.50
N CYS A 102 -3.20 -1.24 -0.41
CA CYS A 102 -4.62 -1.17 -0.71
C CYS A 102 -5.41 -1.42 0.57
N CYS A 103 -6.50 -0.68 0.77
CA CYS A 103 -7.41 -0.86 1.89
C CYS A 103 -8.87 -1.02 1.44
N ASP A 104 -9.67 -1.57 2.36
CA ASP A 104 -11.12 -1.66 2.22
C ASP A 104 -11.84 -0.41 2.76
N HIS A 105 -13.16 -0.48 2.78
CA HIS A 105 -14.06 0.59 3.21
C HIS A 105 -13.97 0.93 4.72
N PHE A 106 -13.27 0.12 5.51
CA PHE A 106 -12.94 0.37 6.92
C PHE A 106 -11.48 0.76 7.12
N SER A 107 -10.77 1.11 6.05
CA SER A 107 -9.34 1.42 6.06
C SER A 107 -8.47 0.26 6.54
N ARG A 108 -8.95 -0.99 6.43
CA ARG A 108 -8.15 -2.18 6.74
C ARG A 108 -7.36 -2.58 5.52
N PHE A 109 -6.07 -2.88 5.69
CA PHE A 109 -5.24 -3.30 4.58
C PHE A 109 -5.71 -4.63 4.00
N THR A 110 -5.78 -4.70 2.67
CA THR A 110 -6.19 -5.87 1.90
C THR A 110 -5.08 -6.38 1.00
N ALA A 111 -4.12 -5.52 0.66
CA ALA A 111 -2.91 -5.90 -0.05
C ALA A 111 -1.81 -4.84 0.19
N GLY A 112 -0.53 -5.22 0.03
CA GLY A 112 0.57 -4.26 0.02
C GLY A 112 1.80 -4.76 -0.72
N THR A 113 2.73 -3.87 -1.03
CA THR A 113 4.05 -4.17 -1.61
C THR A 113 5.08 -3.11 -1.21
N CYS A 114 6.35 -3.50 -1.18
CA CYS A 114 7.51 -2.60 -1.03
C CYS A 114 8.58 -2.88 -2.11
N SER A 115 8.17 -3.43 -3.26
CA SER A 115 9.07 -3.91 -4.32
C SER A 115 9.72 -2.80 -5.16
N SER A 116 9.33 -1.55 -4.99
CA SER A 116 9.83 -0.42 -5.77
C SER A 116 10.80 0.44 -4.97
N ALA A 117 11.88 0.89 -5.62
CA ALA A 117 12.83 1.81 -5.01
C ALA A 117 12.20 3.20 -4.79
N GLY A 118 12.65 3.95 -3.80
CA GLY A 118 12.04 5.23 -3.39
C GLY A 118 12.08 6.36 -4.43
N GLY A 119 12.95 6.27 -5.43
CA GLY A 119 12.92 7.16 -6.60
C GLY A 119 11.84 6.82 -7.63
N THR A 120 11.12 5.71 -7.45
CA THR A 120 10.02 5.31 -8.33
C THR A 120 8.78 6.11 -7.96
N GLY A 121 8.17 6.80 -8.93
CA GLY A 121 6.88 7.46 -8.74
C GLY A 121 5.74 6.46 -8.53
N ASP A 122 4.71 6.88 -7.81
CA ASP A 122 3.66 5.97 -7.29
C ASP A 122 2.90 5.25 -8.42
N ALA A 123 2.59 5.93 -9.52
CA ALA A 123 1.96 5.30 -10.68
C ALA A 123 2.77 4.12 -11.24
N VAL A 124 4.09 4.31 -11.39
CA VAL A 124 5.00 3.26 -11.88
C VAL A 124 5.17 2.16 -10.83
N ALA A 125 5.21 2.51 -9.54
CA ALA A 125 5.28 1.56 -8.46
C ALA A 125 4.03 0.68 -8.40
N PHE A 126 2.84 1.27 -8.62
CA PHE A 126 1.58 0.54 -8.73
C PHE A 126 1.55 -0.37 -9.96
N LEU A 127 1.95 0.12 -11.13
CA LEU A 127 1.96 -0.72 -12.36
C LEU A 127 2.87 -1.95 -12.21
N LYS A 128 3.97 -1.83 -11.48
CA LYS A 128 4.88 -2.96 -11.16
C LYS A 128 4.32 -3.92 -10.11
N TRP A 129 3.32 -3.50 -9.35
CA TRP A 129 2.70 -4.33 -8.32
C TRP A 129 1.70 -5.31 -8.95
N ARG A 130 1.71 -6.57 -8.52
CA ARG A 130 0.75 -7.61 -8.95
C ARG A 130 -0.72 -7.19 -8.82
N LEU A 131 -1.06 -6.27 -7.90
CA LEU A 131 -2.43 -5.77 -7.79
C LEU A 131 -2.89 -5.05 -9.06
N SER A 132 -2.00 -4.42 -9.84
CA SER A 132 -2.38 -3.74 -11.08
C SER A 132 -3.03 -4.69 -12.09
N THR A 133 -2.53 -5.92 -12.22
CA THR A 133 -3.12 -6.95 -13.06
C THR A 133 -4.51 -7.35 -12.57
N VAL A 134 -4.67 -7.52 -11.26
CA VAL A 134 -5.97 -7.85 -10.65
C VAL A 134 -6.98 -6.72 -10.87
N VAL A 135 -6.55 -5.46 -10.80
CA VAL A 135 -7.41 -4.30 -11.07
C VAL A 135 -7.79 -4.21 -12.54
N ASN A 136 -6.88 -4.53 -13.47
CA ASN A 136 -7.17 -4.54 -14.90
C ASN A 136 -8.19 -5.62 -15.30
N ASP A 137 -8.27 -6.72 -14.53
CA ASP A 137 -9.22 -7.81 -14.77
C ASP A 137 -10.57 -7.60 -14.04
N LEU A 138 -10.78 -6.43 -13.41
CA LEU A 138 -12.05 -6.14 -12.74
C LEU A 138 -13.20 -6.03 -13.76
N PRO A 139 -14.39 -6.55 -13.43
CA PRO A 139 -15.58 -6.37 -14.25
C PRO A 139 -15.94 -4.89 -14.47
N ASP A 140 -16.57 -4.61 -15.60
CA ASP A 140 -17.05 -3.26 -15.94
C ASP A 140 -17.82 -2.60 -14.80
N GLY A 141 -17.48 -1.34 -14.55
CA GLY A 141 -18.07 -0.53 -13.48
C GLY A 141 -17.48 -0.78 -12.09
N LEU A 142 -16.49 -1.67 -11.93
CA LEU A 142 -15.69 -1.79 -10.72
C LEU A 142 -14.33 -1.10 -10.90
N TYR A 143 -13.79 -0.53 -9.83
CA TYR A 143 -12.48 0.14 -9.85
C TYR A 143 -11.83 0.22 -8.47
N VAL A 144 -10.55 0.54 -8.44
CA VAL A 144 -9.81 0.94 -7.24
C VAL A 144 -9.52 2.43 -7.32
N VAL A 145 -9.75 3.16 -6.24
CA VAL A 145 -9.40 4.59 -6.16
C VAL A 145 -7.96 4.76 -5.70
N GLY A 146 -7.29 5.83 -6.11
CA GLY A 146 -6.00 6.23 -5.57
C GLY A 146 -5.74 7.72 -5.77
N ASP A 147 -4.71 8.23 -5.10
CA ASP A 147 -4.23 9.61 -5.29
C ASP A 147 -3.89 9.87 -6.77
N SER A 148 -4.20 11.06 -7.25
CA SER A 148 -3.70 11.69 -8.49
C SER A 148 -2.22 11.43 -8.85
N ARG A 149 -1.32 11.16 -7.88
CA ARG A 149 0.08 10.75 -8.13
C ARG A 149 0.25 9.35 -8.72
N ASN A 150 -0.81 8.55 -8.69
CA ASN A 150 -0.86 7.21 -9.26
C ASN A 150 -1.36 7.17 -10.72
N GLN A 151 -1.43 8.29 -11.46
CA GLN A 151 -2.05 8.40 -12.80
C GLN A 151 -2.01 7.11 -13.64
N LEU A 152 -3.11 6.36 -13.59
CA LEU A 152 -3.37 5.21 -14.44
C LEU A 152 -4.15 5.67 -15.66
N SER A 153 -3.74 5.19 -16.82
CA SER A 153 -4.36 5.53 -18.11
C SER A 153 -5.83 5.14 -18.14
N LEU A 154 -6.68 6.16 -18.32
CA LEU A 154 -7.97 6.16 -19.04
C LEU A 154 -8.84 4.90 -18.87
N LEU A 155 -9.56 4.81 -17.74
CA LEU A 155 -11.03 4.58 -17.69
C LEU A 155 -11.61 4.38 -16.28
N GLN A 156 -10.80 4.22 -15.23
CA GLN A 156 -11.31 3.81 -13.91
C GLN A 156 -10.61 4.50 -12.71
N LEU A 157 -10.52 5.84 -12.71
CA LEU A 157 -10.06 6.58 -11.52
C LEU A 157 -11.00 7.76 -11.23
N VAL A 158 -11.79 7.67 -10.16
CA VAL A 158 -12.46 8.83 -9.56
C VAL A 158 -11.54 9.37 -8.48
N ILE A 159 -11.07 10.60 -8.66
CA ILE A 159 -10.28 11.35 -7.68
C ILE A 159 -11.08 11.47 -6.39
N ALA A 160 -10.54 10.94 -5.28
CA ALA A 160 -11.03 11.23 -3.94
C ALA A 160 -9.89 11.85 -3.13
N THR A 161 -9.80 13.19 -3.15
CA THR A 161 -9.02 13.95 -2.17
C THR A 161 -9.81 13.96 -0.86
N ILE A 162 -9.75 12.88 -0.07
CA ILE A 162 -10.42 12.80 1.24
C ILE A 162 -9.51 12.04 2.22
N PHE A 163 -8.80 12.83 3.05
CA PHE A 163 -8.18 12.55 4.37
C PHE A 163 -7.33 11.28 4.51
N ILE A 164 -6.06 11.35 4.92
CA ILE A 164 -5.57 11.86 6.22
C ILE A 164 -4.42 12.86 6.04
#